data_AF-A0A838FJ48-F1
#
_entry.id   AF-A0A838FJ48-F1
#
_cell.length_a   1.000
_cell.length_b   1.000
_cell.length_c   1.000
_cell.angle_alpha   90.00
_cell.angle_beta   90.00
_cell.angle_gamma   90.00
#
_symmetry.space_group_name_H-M   'P 1'
#
loop_
_entity.id
_entity.type
_entity.pdbx_description
1 polymer ?
#
loop_
_entity_poly.entity_id
_entity_poly.type
_entity_poly.pdbx_seq_one_letter_code
_entity_poly.pdbx_strand_id
1 'polypeptide(L)' 'MGELELVAAIEARLRSRGGRVLRGPGDDAAVVLTGAAQAVSIDTVVQDTHFRLSTHSHADVGHLALASA' A
#
# COMPACT_ATOMS: atom_id res chain seq x y z
N MET A 1 -18.27 4.88 7.94
CA MET A 1 -17.02 4.18 8.29
C MET A 1 -15.88 4.99 7.71
N GLY A 2 -14.93 5.40 8.53
CA GLY A 2 -13.72 6.09 8.09
C GLY A 2 -12.64 5.12 7.58
N GLU A 3 -11.56 5.67 7.04
CA GLU A 3 -10.42 4.90 6.53
C GLU A 3 -9.82 3.98 7.59
N LEU A 4 -9.43 4.52 8.75
CA LEU A 4 -8.80 3.75 9.82
C LEU A 4 -9.71 2.63 10.36
N GLU A 5 -11.03 2.87 10.41
CA GLU A 5 -12.01 1.87 10.80
C GLU A 5 -12.08 0.71 9.79
N LEU A 6 -12.01 1.03 8.49
CA LEU A 6 -11.99 0.04 7.43
C LEU A 6 -10.70 -0.79 7.46
N VAL A 7 -9.54 -0.15 7.64
CA VAL A 7 -8.24 -0.84 7.77
C VAL A 7 -8.29 -1.84 8.92
N ALA A 8 -8.72 -1.40 10.11
CA ALA A 8 -8.87 -2.29 11.26
C ALA A 8 -9.84 -3.47 11.00
N ALA A 9 -10.94 -3.22 10.27
CA ALA A 9 -11.90 -4.26 9.89
C ALA A 9 -11.35 -5.28 8.88
N ILE A 10 -10.42 -4.86 8.00
CA ILE A 10 -9.69 -5.73 7.07
C ILE A 10 -8.64 -6.55 7.84
N GLU A 11 -7.83 -5.90 8.67
CA GLU A 11 -6.83 -6.58 9.50
C GLU A 11 -7.45 -7.65 10.38
N ALA A 12 -8.60 -7.37 11.00
CA ALA A 12 -9.34 -8.31 11.82
C ALA A 12 -9.77 -9.58 11.05
N ARG A 13 -10.04 -9.46 9.74
CA ARG A 13 -10.37 -10.58 8.84
C ARG A 13 -9.13 -11.34 8.40
N LEU A 14 -7.97 -10.68 8.32
CA LEU A 14 -6.69 -11.25 7.90
C LEU A 14 -5.85 -11.80 9.07
N ARG A 15 -6.43 -11.99 10.26
CA ARG A 15 -5.70 -12.39 11.48
C ARG A 15 -5.03 -13.76 11.39
N SER A 16 -5.55 -14.72 10.60
CA SER A 16 -4.83 -15.97 10.35
C SER A 16 -3.74 -15.76 9.31
N ARG A 17 -2.49 -15.65 9.76
CA ARG A 17 -1.32 -15.49 8.88
C ARG A 17 -0.49 -16.76 8.91
N GLY A 18 0.00 -17.19 7.75
CA GLY A 18 0.98 -18.27 7.68
C GLY A 18 2.31 -17.84 8.30
N GLY A 19 3.13 -18.78 8.76
CA GLY A 19 4.42 -18.50 9.43
C GLY A 19 5.48 -17.76 8.60
N ARG A 20 5.15 -17.39 7.35
CA ARG A 20 6.00 -16.59 6.46
C ARG A 20 5.73 -15.08 6.56
N VAL A 21 4.69 -14.63 7.26
CA VAL A 21 4.40 -13.20 7.42
C VAL A 21 5.03 -12.70 8.72
N LEU A 22 6.12 -11.93 8.62
CA LEU A 22 6.86 -11.38 9.76
C LEU A 22 6.23 -10.10 10.32
N ARG A 23 5.71 -9.28 9.40
CA ARG A 23 4.88 -8.09 9.62
C ARG A 23 3.81 -8.13 8.55
N GLY A 24 2.56 -7.84 8.90
CA GLY A 24 1.51 -7.73 7.88
C GLY A 24 0.91 -6.34 7.90
N PRO A 25 -0.26 -6.15 7.26
CA PRO A 25 -0.87 -4.82 7.11
C PRO A 25 -1.03 -4.11 8.46
N GLY A 26 -0.82 -2.79 8.44
CA GLY A 26 -0.94 -1.87 9.58
C GLY A 26 0.21 -0.89 9.80
N ASP A 27 1.21 -0.87 8.92
CA ASP A 27 2.39 0.02 8.94
C ASP A 27 2.74 0.40 7.48
N ASP A 28 3.91 1.00 7.23
CA ASP A 28 4.35 1.43 5.89
C ASP A 28 4.43 0.28 4.84
N ALA A 29 4.73 -0.95 5.27
CA ALA A 29 4.80 -2.12 4.39
C ALA A 29 4.60 -3.44 5.14
N ALA A 30 4.14 -4.47 4.43
CA ALA A 30 4.18 -5.85 4.92
C ALA A 30 5.58 -6.45 4.75
N VAL A 31 5.98 -7.36 5.64
CA VAL A 31 7.25 -8.10 5.54
C VAL A 31 7.00 -9.59 5.51
N VAL A 32 7.49 -10.25 4.45
CA VAL A 32 7.35 -11.69 4.23
C VAL A 32 8.70 -12.41 4.13
N LEU A 33 8.73 -13.70 4.48
CA LEU A 33 9.86 -14.60 4.32
C LEU A 33 9.71 -15.44 3.06
N THR A 34 10.60 -15.21 2.10
CA THR A 34 10.75 -16.02 0.88
C THR A 34 12.21 -16.43 0.69
N GLY A 35 12.86 -16.85 1.78
CA GLY A 35 14.30 -17.12 1.87
C GLY A 35 15.04 -16.03 2.64
N ALA A 36 14.75 -14.76 2.33
CA ALA A 36 15.13 -13.59 3.12
C ALA A 36 13.88 -12.74 3.42
N ALA A 37 14.01 -11.75 4.30
CA ALA A 37 12.95 -10.78 4.55
C ALA A 37 12.75 -9.88 3.32
N GLN A 38 11.50 -9.76 2.87
CA GLN A 38 11.09 -8.92 1.74
C GLN A 38 9.99 -7.97 2.19
N ALA A 39 10.13 -6.69 1.91
CA ALA A 39 9.09 -5.69 2.13
C ALA A 39 8.18 -5.58 0.91
N VAL A 40 6.87 -5.45 1.14
CA VAL A 40 5.84 -5.32 0.10
C VAL A 40 4.86 -4.22 0.51
N SER A 41 4.74 -3.20 -0.34
CA SER A 41 3.82 -2.06 -0.26
C SER A 41 2.93 -2.04 -1.51
N ILE A 42 1.76 -1.39 -1.39
CA ILE A 42 0.85 -1.12 -2.51
C ILE A 42 0.21 0.23 -2.26
N ASP A 43 0.42 1.16 -3.19
CA ASP A 43 -0.16 2.50 -3.16
C ASP A 43 -0.99 2.77 -4.42
N THR A 44 -1.96 3.66 -4.30
CA THR A 44 -2.81 4.07 -5.41
C THR A 44 -2.88 5.59 -5.48
N VAL A 45 -2.48 6.14 -6.62
CA VAL A 45 -2.68 7.55 -6.94
C VAL A 45 -3.90 7.71 -7.86
N VAL A 46 -4.68 8.75 -7.61
CA VAL A 46 -6.00 8.95 -8.23
C VAL A 46 -6.10 10.36 -8.77
N GLN A 47 -6.60 10.49 -10.01
CA GLN A 47 -6.89 11.77 -10.66
C GLN A 47 -7.85 12.61 -9.79
N ASP A 48 -7.58 13.91 -9.71
CA ASP A 48 -8.27 14.90 -8.88
C ASP A 48 -8.13 14.74 -7.36
N THR A 49 -7.43 13.70 -6.87
CA THR A 49 -7.03 13.54 -5.46
C THR A 49 -5.53 13.78 -5.27
N HIS A 50 -4.71 13.07 -6.04
CA HIS A 50 -3.25 13.07 -5.91
C HIS A 50 -2.57 13.83 -7.05
N PHE A 51 -3.17 13.80 -8.25
CA PHE A 51 -2.66 14.51 -9.43
C PHE A 51 -3.81 15.08 -10.26
N ARG A 52 -3.46 15.94 -11.22
CA ARG A 52 -4.40 16.45 -12.24
C ARG A 52 -3.74 16.41 -13.60
N LEU A 53 -4.37 15.77 -14.60
CA LEU A 53 -3.86 15.74 -15.98
C LEU A 53 -3.81 17.12 -16.66
N SER A 54 -4.51 18.12 -16.11
CA SER A 54 -4.35 19.51 -16.56
C SER A 54 -3.02 20.13 -16.17
N THR A 55 -2.29 19.55 -15.21
CA THR A 55 -1.00 20.06 -14.70
C THR A 55 0.12 19.02 -14.65
N HIS A 56 -0.18 17.74 -14.80
CA HIS A 56 0.78 16.63 -14.81
C HIS A 56 0.73 15.92 -16.15
N SER A 57 1.89 15.66 -16.73
CA SER A 57 2.01 14.72 -17.84
C SER A 57 1.86 13.27 -17.35
N HIS A 58 1.61 12.33 -18.26
CA HIS A 58 1.57 10.90 -17.93
C HIS A 58 2.90 10.42 -17.31
N ALA A 59 4.03 10.97 -17.73
CA ALA A 59 5.33 10.66 -17.14
C ALA A 59 5.41 11.13 -15.68
N ASP A 60 4.92 12.34 -15.38
CA ASP A 60 4.87 12.86 -14.01
C ASP A 60 4.00 11.99 -13.11
N VAL A 61 2.85 11.51 -13.61
CA VAL A 61 1.99 10.57 -12.88
C VAL A 61 2.71 9.25 -12.61
N GLY A 62 3.46 8.73 -13.58
CA GLY A 62 4.28 7.53 -13.39
C GLY A 62 5.37 7.72 -12.34
N HIS A 63 6.06 8.86 -12.35
CA HIS A 63 7.05 9.21 -11.32
C HIS A 63 6.42 9.34 -9.93
N LEU A 64 5.26 10.00 -9.82
CA LEU A 64 4.52 10.13 -8.57
C LEU A 64 4.10 8.77 -8.03
N ALA A 65 3.54 7.90 -8.89
CA ALA A 65 3.09 6.57 -8.49
C ALA A 65 4.25 5.72 -7.95
N LEU A 66 5.41 5.74 -8.62
CA LEU A 66 6.59 5.01 -8.15
C LEU A 66 7.19 5.62 -6.88
N ALA A 67 7.23 6.95 -6.77
CA ALA A 67 7.77 7.62 -5.60
C ALA A 67 6.90 7.45 -4.34
N SER A 68 5.63 7.07 -4.51
CA SER A 68 4.71 6.81 -3.41
C SER A 68 4.76 5.36 -2.91
N ALA A 69 5.34 4.44 -3.69
CA ALA A 69 5.33 3.00 -3.45
C ALA A 69 6.58 2.51 -2.71
#